data_AF-A0A017STL8-F1
#
_entry.id   AF-A0A017STL8-F1
#
_cell.length_a   1.000
_cell.length_b   1.000
_cell.length_c   1.000
_cell.angle_alpha   90.00
_cell.angle_beta   90.00
_cell.angle_gamma   90.00
#
_symmetry.space_group_name_H-M   'P 1'
#
loop_
_entity.id
_entity.type
_entity.pdbx_description
1 polymer ?
#
loop_
_entity_poly.entity_id
_entity_poly.type
_entity_poly.pdbx_seq_one_letter_code
_entity_poly.pdbx_strand_id
1 'polypeptide(L)'
;MPSPHQQSGPAAPQQSGPGSQAGSPRSGPGSLTPFPSLITEDHIREELTRLFDAGPEAGLVIRVYGENSLAGSAEAVATFRELFASLRMYDTSPKERGEILVDAPNKSTLASALSVLGREEQQKRILDYILTTFGRRLIDPLAEILDTTPTGTVVSRLRVTRDLMLAHISDLRMTAESQAIISDDLRRLLTDEYLSMLAEHEERVQRPRVAQLAQQILRLIGSTFHRALRRWPDHAESIAASIARRNQGQVPLREIPVLLRSHITSGIEEFLWIETSAEIEGALRHLLAEHKGVMPINTSLTLERSTYREFADACWAIIKENC
;
A
#
# COMPACT_ATOMS: atom_id res chain seq x y z
N MET A 1 -56.88 39.71 -37.42
CA MET A 1 -58.26 39.29 -37.77
C MET A 1 -58.18 38.26 -38.89
N PRO A 2 -59.04 37.23 -38.97
CA PRO A 2 -59.75 36.51 -37.91
C PRO A 2 -59.59 34.96 -38.06
N SER A 3 -59.95 34.21 -37.03
CA SER A 3 -60.39 32.81 -37.19
C SER A 3 -61.69 32.76 -38.02
N PRO A 4 -62.00 31.62 -38.65
CA PRO A 4 -63.23 30.95 -38.24
C PRO A 4 -63.20 29.41 -38.27
N HIS A 5 -64.19 28.88 -37.53
CA HIS A 5 -64.68 27.52 -37.34
C HIS A 5 -65.06 26.73 -38.61
N GLN A 6 -65.05 25.39 -38.51
CA GLN A 6 -66.22 24.46 -38.60
C GLN A 6 -65.71 22.99 -38.61
N GLN A 7 -66.09 22.11 -37.67
CA GLN A 7 -67.28 21.22 -37.67
C GLN A 7 -67.36 20.31 -38.91
N SER A 8 -67.71 19.02 -38.93
CA SER A 8 -68.06 17.95 -38.00
C SER A 8 -68.40 16.73 -38.89
N GLY A 9 -68.16 15.48 -38.44
CA GLY A 9 -69.08 14.37 -38.75
C GLY A 9 -68.65 13.27 -39.75
N PRO A 10 -69.32 12.10 -39.73
CA PRO A 10 -68.67 10.79 -39.58
C PRO A 10 -69.07 9.75 -40.65
N ALA A 11 -68.35 8.61 -40.73
CA ALA A 11 -68.85 7.39 -41.35
C ALA A 11 -68.07 6.12 -40.87
N ALA A 12 -68.80 5.14 -40.34
CA ALA A 12 -68.38 3.75 -40.14
C ALA A 12 -68.84 2.91 -41.37
N PRO A 13 -68.86 1.55 -41.39
CA PRO A 13 -68.11 0.49 -40.69
C PRO A 13 -67.62 -0.66 -41.66
N GLN A 14 -67.07 -1.74 -41.07
CA GLN A 14 -67.11 -3.17 -41.52
C GLN A 14 -66.33 -3.66 -42.76
N GLN A 15 -65.45 -4.65 -42.52
CA GLN A 15 -65.34 -5.97 -43.20
C GLN A 15 -64.24 -6.75 -42.43
N SER A 16 -64.45 -7.85 -41.70
CA SER A 16 -65.06 -9.16 -42.02
C SER A 16 -64.33 -9.92 -43.13
N GLY A 17 -63.43 -10.84 -42.76
CA GLY A 17 -63.07 -11.96 -43.65
C GLY A 17 -61.79 -12.72 -43.27
N PRO A 18 -61.73 -14.04 -43.47
CA PRO A 18 -61.12 -14.98 -42.53
C PRO A 18 -60.02 -15.89 -43.13
N GLY A 19 -59.35 -16.65 -42.24
CA GLY A 19 -58.98 -18.03 -42.52
C GLY A 19 -57.53 -18.31 -42.95
N SER A 20 -56.79 -18.97 -42.04
CA SER A 20 -56.15 -20.29 -42.24
C SER A 20 -55.09 -20.48 -41.15
N GLN A 21 -55.29 -21.45 -40.25
CA GLN A 21 -54.54 -22.72 -40.19
C GLN A 21 -53.02 -22.51 -40.03
N ALA A 22 -52.28 -23.15 -39.15
CA ALA A 22 -52.49 -24.20 -38.17
C ALA A 22 -51.18 -24.26 -37.36
N GLY A 23 -51.20 -24.87 -36.17
CA GLY A 23 -49.97 -25.27 -35.47
C GLY A 23 -49.90 -24.78 -34.04
N SER A 24 -50.56 -25.50 -33.13
CA SER A 24 -49.95 -25.69 -31.81
C SER A 24 -48.76 -26.65 -31.99
N PRO A 25 -47.64 -26.41 -31.29
CA PRO A 25 -47.55 -26.95 -29.95
C PRO A 25 -47.27 -25.87 -28.92
N ARG A 26 -47.92 -26.02 -27.76
CA ARG A 26 -47.54 -25.41 -26.49
C ARG A 26 -46.04 -25.66 -26.23
N SER A 27 -45.22 -24.68 -26.57
CA SER A 27 -43.93 -24.47 -25.92
C SER A 27 -44.24 -23.85 -24.57
N GLY A 28 -44.30 -24.68 -23.52
CA GLY A 28 -44.26 -24.15 -22.16
C GLY A 28 -42.98 -23.30 -22.00
N PRO A 29 -43.00 -22.23 -21.18
CA PRO A 29 -41.76 -21.56 -20.82
C PRO A 29 -40.83 -22.62 -20.22
N GLY A 30 -39.69 -22.78 -20.90
CA GLY A 30 -38.70 -23.81 -20.62
C GLY A 30 -38.25 -23.74 -19.17
N SER A 31 -38.20 -24.93 -18.57
CA SER A 31 -37.28 -25.34 -17.51
C SER A 31 -36.57 -24.19 -16.79
N LEU A 32 -37.23 -23.65 -15.77
CA LEU A 32 -36.54 -23.16 -14.58
C LEU A 32 -35.55 -24.26 -14.19
N THR A 33 -34.26 -23.97 -14.18
CA THR A 33 -33.30 -24.88 -13.55
C THR A 33 -33.82 -25.16 -12.13
N PRO A 34 -34.08 -26.43 -11.78
CA PRO A 34 -34.68 -26.76 -10.50
C PRO A 34 -33.72 -26.29 -9.40
N PHE A 35 -34.30 -25.62 -8.40
CA PHE A 35 -33.65 -25.30 -7.13
C PHE A 35 -32.83 -26.50 -6.66
N PRO A 36 -31.51 -26.39 -6.42
CA PRO A 36 -30.87 -27.34 -5.54
C PRO A 36 -31.49 -27.14 -4.16
N SER A 37 -32.26 -28.13 -3.72
CA SER A 37 -32.98 -28.18 -2.45
C SER A 37 -32.08 -28.09 -1.22
N LEU A 38 -30.76 -28.02 -1.42
CA LEU A 38 -29.75 -27.76 -0.42
C LEU A 38 -28.73 -26.78 -1.01
N ILE A 39 -28.79 -25.52 -0.59
CA ILE A 39 -27.70 -24.57 -0.81
C ILE A 39 -26.52 -25.04 0.05
N THR A 40 -25.56 -25.74 -0.57
CA THR A 40 -24.31 -26.18 0.04
C THR A 40 -23.32 -25.00 0.14
N GLU A 41 -22.33 -25.10 1.03
CA GLU A 41 -21.30 -24.07 1.21
C GLU A 41 -20.53 -23.77 -0.08
N ASP A 42 -20.34 -24.78 -0.93
CA ASP A 42 -19.66 -24.63 -2.23
C ASP A 42 -20.49 -23.78 -3.20
N HIS A 43 -21.81 -23.94 -3.25
CA HIS A 43 -22.68 -23.09 -4.07
C HIS A 43 -22.68 -21.62 -3.58
N ILE A 44 -22.52 -21.41 -2.28
CA ILE A 44 -22.39 -20.05 -1.73
C ILE A 44 -21.04 -19.46 -2.10
N ARG A 45 -19.96 -20.26 -2.03
CA ARG A 45 -18.62 -19.83 -2.42
C ARG A 45 -18.55 -19.46 -3.90
N GLU A 46 -19.09 -20.29 -4.79
CA GLU A 46 -19.15 -20.03 -6.23
C GLU A 46 -19.95 -18.76 -6.54
N GLU A 47 -21.07 -18.55 -5.85
CA GLU A 47 -21.90 -17.37 -6.04
C GLU A 47 -21.25 -16.10 -5.47
N LEU A 48 -20.51 -16.20 -4.36
CA LEU A 48 -19.68 -15.11 -3.84
C LEU A 48 -18.56 -14.73 -4.80
N THR A 49 -17.86 -15.73 -5.36
CA THR A 49 -16.86 -15.53 -6.39
C THR A 49 -17.47 -14.89 -7.64
N ARG A 50 -18.68 -15.31 -8.06
CA ARG A 50 -19.42 -14.68 -9.16
C ARG A 50 -19.83 -13.24 -8.85
N LEU A 51 -20.37 -12.97 -7.67
CA LEU A 51 -20.93 -11.67 -7.32
C LEU A 51 -19.86 -10.60 -7.15
N PHE A 52 -18.68 -10.97 -6.63
CA PHE A 52 -17.57 -10.06 -6.39
C PHE A 52 -16.44 -10.15 -7.43
N ASP A 53 -16.55 -11.03 -8.42
CA ASP A 53 -15.50 -11.37 -9.41
C ASP A 53 -14.12 -11.60 -8.75
N ALA A 54 -14.18 -12.19 -7.55
CA ALA A 54 -13.08 -12.27 -6.62
C ALA A 54 -12.35 -13.61 -6.78
N GLY A 55 -11.28 -13.62 -7.60
CA GLY A 55 -10.29 -14.69 -7.55
C GLY A 55 -9.65 -14.83 -6.15
N PRO A 56 -8.92 -15.91 -5.86
CA PRO A 56 -8.27 -16.13 -4.56
C PRO A 56 -7.34 -14.98 -4.11
N GLU A 57 -6.91 -14.12 -5.04
CA GLU A 57 -6.07 -12.95 -4.78
C GLU A 57 -6.83 -11.69 -4.34
N ALA A 58 -8.16 -11.62 -4.53
CA ALA A 58 -8.96 -10.47 -4.11
C ALA A 58 -9.03 -10.34 -2.58
N GLY A 59 -8.77 -11.44 -1.86
CA GLY A 59 -8.72 -11.49 -0.41
C GLY A 59 -10.02 -11.03 0.26
N LEU A 60 -11.16 -11.19 -0.42
CA LEU A 60 -12.47 -10.83 0.09
C LEU A 60 -12.80 -11.70 1.33
N VAL A 61 -13.01 -11.08 2.48
CA VAL A 61 -13.47 -11.75 3.70
C VAL A 61 -14.88 -11.26 3.98
N ILE A 62 -15.87 -12.14 3.84
CA ILE A 62 -17.26 -11.81 4.14
C ILE A 62 -17.58 -12.36 5.51
N ARG A 63 -17.81 -11.45 6.47
CA ARG A 63 -18.27 -11.79 7.83
C ARG A 63 -19.73 -11.42 7.94
N VAL A 64 -20.55 -12.37 8.35
CA VAL A 64 -21.98 -12.15 8.57
C VAL A 64 -22.22 -12.04 10.06
N TYR A 65 -22.56 -10.84 10.50
CA TYR A 65 -22.89 -10.56 11.89
C TYR A 65 -24.41 -10.75 12.06
N GLY A 66 -24.80 -11.76 12.83
CA GLY A 66 -26.16 -11.92 13.35
C GLY A 66 -26.30 -11.26 14.73
N GLU A 67 -27.51 -10.86 15.09
CA GLU A 67 -27.82 -10.15 16.35
C GLU A 67 -27.47 -10.94 17.62
N ASN A 68 -27.17 -12.23 17.50
CA ASN A 68 -26.61 -13.05 18.57
C ASN A 68 -25.35 -13.76 18.06
N SER A 69 -24.26 -13.66 18.82
CA SER A 69 -23.00 -14.38 18.58
C SER A 69 -23.23 -15.89 18.62
N LEU A 70 -23.66 -16.43 17.49
CA LEU A 70 -23.80 -17.86 17.19
C LEU A 70 -22.95 -18.16 15.96
N ALA A 71 -21.68 -17.73 16.01
CA ALA A 71 -20.69 -18.12 15.03
C ALA A 71 -20.64 -19.66 14.96
N GLY A 72 -21.15 -20.24 13.86
CA GLY A 72 -21.19 -21.69 13.64
C GLY A 72 -22.50 -22.40 13.98
N SER A 73 -23.59 -21.71 14.36
CA SER A 73 -24.89 -22.38 14.54
C SER A 73 -25.63 -22.60 13.21
N ALA A 74 -26.48 -23.63 13.16
CA ALA A 74 -27.34 -23.90 12.00
C ALA A 74 -28.30 -22.74 11.68
N GLU A 75 -28.64 -21.91 12.67
CA GLU A 75 -29.47 -20.72 12.49
C GLU A 75 -28.72 -19.60 11.77
N ALA A 76 -27.45 -19.35 12.11
CA ALA A 76 -26.62 -18.37 11.39
C ALA A 76 -26.43 -18.77 9.92
N VAL A 77 -26.28 -20.07 9.65
CA VAL A 77 -26.23 -20.62 8.28
C VAL A 77 -27.57 -20.47 7.56
N ALA A 78 -28.70 -20.62 8.26
CA ALA A 78 -30.03 -20.42 7.69
C ALA A 78 -30.31 -18.94 7.36
N THR A 79 -29.98 -18.01 8.26
CA THR A 79 -30.07 -16.56 8.00
C THR A 79 -29.15 -16.14 6.87
N PHE A 80 -27.94 -16.72 6.80
CA PHE A 80 -27.02 -16.48 5.69
C PHE A 80 -27.59 -16.99 4.36
N ARG A 81 -28.20 -18.18 4.34
CA ARG A 81 -28.90 -18.74 3.16
C ARG A 81 -30.09 -17.88 2.73
N GLU A 82 -30.85 -17.34 3.68
CA GLU A 82 -32.00 -16.47 3.42
C GLU A 82 -31.57 -15.10 2.86
N LEU A 83 -30.49 -14.53 3.40
CA LEU A 83 -29.86 -13.30 2.89
C LEU A 83 -29.31 -13.53 1.48
N PHE A 84 -28.74 -14.71 1.21
CA PHE A 84 -28.27 -15.10 -0.12
C PHE A 84 -29.40 -15.30 -1.12
N ALA A 85 -30.50 -15.94 -0.70
CA ALA A 85 -31.70 -16.08 -1.51
C ALA A 85 -32.30 -14.69 -1.84
N SER A 86 -32.23 -13.76 -0.89
CA SER A 86 -32.68 -12.37 -1.07
C SER A 86 -31.79 -11.60 -2.05
N LEU A 87 -30.46 -11.73 -1.95
CA LEU A 87 -29.51 -11.13 -2.91
C LEU A 87 -29.71 -11.66 -4.34
N ARG A 88 -29.99 -12.95 -4.50
CA ARG A 88 -30.32 -13.56 -5.80
C ARG A 88 -31.65 -13.07 -6.40
N MET A 89 -32.60 -12.62 -5.57
CA MET A 89 -33.87 -12.05 -6.06
C MET A 89 -33.73 -10.63 -6.63
N TYR A 90 -32.65 -9.91 -6.32
CA TYR A 90 -32.34 -8.61 -6.95
C TYR A 90 -31.66 -8.76 -8.34
N ASP A 91 -31.26 -9.97 -8.73
CA ASP A 91 -30.58 -10.28 -10.00
C ASP A 91 -31.57 -10.44 -11.20
N THR A 92 -32.86 -10.11 -11.03
CA THR A 92 -33.89 -10.31 -12.06
C THR A 92 -34.25 -9.07 -12.88
N SER A 93 -33.32 -8.12 -13.04
CA SER A 93 -33.46 -6.99 -13.96
C SER A 93 -32.81 -7.36 -15.32
N PRO A 94 -33.59 -7.67 -16.37
CA PRO A 94 -33.06 -8.29 -17.59
C PRO A 94 -32.41 -7.29 -18.57
N LYS A 95 -32.09 -6.07 -18.16
CA LYS A 95 -31.56 -5.04 -19.09
C LYS A 95 -30.05 -4.88 -19.09
N GLU A 96 -29.35 -5.22 -18.01
CA GLU A 96 -27.89 -5.18 -17.93
C GLU A 96 -27.46 -6.38 -17.10
N ARG A 97 -26.35 -7.04 -17.44
CA ARG A 97 -25.88 -8.24 -16.73
C ARG A 97 -25.60 -7.93 -15.25
N GLY A 98 -26.59 -8.12 -14.38
CA GLY A 98 -26.43 -8.47 -12.96
C GLY A 98 -25.43 -7.66 -12.12
N GLU A 99 -25.22 -6.37 -12.41
CA GLU A 99 -24.41 -5.53 -11.54
C GLU A 99 -25.24 -5.08 -10.35
N ILE A 100 -25.04 -5.74 -9.21
CA ILE A 100 -25.65 -5.34 -7.95
C ILE A 100 -25.07 -3.99 -7.56
N LEU A 101 -25.90 -2.95 -7.65
CA LEU A 101 -25.56 -1.60 -7.21
C LEU A 101 -25.84 -1.47 -5.71
N VAL A 102 -24.84 -1.00 -4.96
CA VAL A 102 -24.93 -0.79 -3.51
C VAL A 102 -24.54 0.64 -3.19
N ASP A 103 -25.18 1.22 -2.17
CA ASP A 103 -24.82 2.54 -1.68
C ASP A 103 -23.36 2.55 -1.21
N ALA A 104 -22.61 3.56 -1.63
CA ALA A 104 -21.25 3.75 -1.16
C ALA A 104 -21.19 3.88 0.38
N PRO A 105 -20.15 3.36 1.02
CA PRO A 105 -20.01 3.44 2.47
C PRO A 105 -19.96 4.89 2.94
N ASN A 106 -20.79 5.18 3.95
CA ASN A 106 -20.92 6.52 4.50
C ASN A 106 -19.70 6.94 5.34
N LYS A 107 -19.60 8.24 5.65
CA LYS A 107 -18.50 8.81 6.46
C LYS A 107 -18.31 8.04 7.78
N SER A 108 -19.39 7.68 8.48
CA SER A 108 -19.30 7.02 9.78
C SER A 108 -18.71 5.61 9.68
N THR A 109 -19.07 4.85 8.65
CA THR A 109 -18.51 3.51 8.40
C THR A 109 -17.01 3.60 8.09
N LEU A 110 -16.62 4.55 7.23
CA LEU A 110 -15.22 4.78 6.88
C LEU A 110 -14.38 5.27 8.08
N ALA A 111 -14.92 6.19 8.88
CA ALA A 111 -14.26 6.68 10.08
C ALA A 111 -14.09 5.57 11.13
N SER A 112 -15.11 4.73 11.31
CA SER A 112 -15.04 3.56 12.19
C SER A 112 -13.94 2.59 11.73
N ALA A 113 -13.87 2.28 10.43
CA ALA A 113 -12.83 1.41 9.89
C ALA A 113 -11.42 2.00 10.07
N LEU A 114 -11.24 3.29 9.81
CA LEU A 114 -9.96 3.98 10.00
C LEU A 114 -9.58 4.10 11.49
N SER A 115 -10.56 4.17 12.40
CA SER A 115 -10.30 4.25 13.85
C SER A 115 -9.56 3.03 14.41
N VAL A 116 -9.62 1.89 13.71
CA VAL A 116 -8.88 0.66 14.07
C VAL A 116 -7.39 0.92 14.20
N LEU A 117 -6.81 1.76 13.32
CA LEU A 117 -5.39 2.11 13.37
C LEU A 117 -5.02 2.95 14.60
N GLY A 118 -5.99 3.60 15.24
CA GLY A 118 -5.78 4.38 16.46
C GLY A 118 -5.76 3.55 17.74
N ARG A 119 -6.18 2.28 17.71
CA ARG A 119 -6.26 1.41 18.89
C ARG A 119 -4.88 1.05 19.41
N GLU A 120 -4.68 1.10 20.73
CA GLU A 120 -3.38 0.82 21.37
C GLU A 120 -2.81 -0.56 20.99
N GLU A 121 -3.68 -1.57 20.83
CA GLU A 121 -3.30 -2.92 20.39
C GLU A 121 -2.61 -2.94 19.03
N GLN A 122 -3.04 -2.07 18.10
CA GLN A 122 -2.51 -1.99 16.75
C GLN A 122 -1.34 -0.99 16.65
N GLN A 123 -1.24 -0.01 17.56
CA GLN A 123 -0.15 0.98 17.56
C GLN A 123 1.23 0.34 17.59
N LYS A 124 1.43 -0.72 18.38
CA LYS A 124 2.70 -1.44 18.42
C LYS A 124 3.05 -2.05 17.06
N ARG A 125 2.08 -2.72 16.42
CA ARG A 125 2.25 -3.33 15.09
C ARG A 125 2.52 -2.28 14.02
N ILE A 126 1.83 -1.14 14.08
CA ILE A 126 2.03 0.01 13.19
C ILE A 126 3.44 0.59 13.38
N LEU A 127 3.90 0.76 14.62
CA LEU A 127 5.26 1.24 14.91
C LEU A 127 6.33 0.25 14.41
N ASP A 128 6.12 -1.04 14.60
CA ASP A 128 7.02 -2.07 14.07
C ASP A 128 7.11 -1.97 12.54
N TYR A 129 5.98 -1.81 11.83
CA TYR A 129 5.97 -1.58 10.39
C TYR A 129 6.69 -0.28 9.98
N ILE A 130 6.55 0.79 10.75
CA ILE A 130 7.30 2.04 10.51
C ILE A 130 8.80 1.77 10.58
N LEU A 131 9.25 1.08 11.63
CA LEU A 131 10.68 0.79 11.84
C LEU A 131 11.23 -0.17 10.78
N THR A 132 10.45 -1.17 10.34
CA THR A 132 10.89 -2.09 9.28
C THR A 132 10.91 -1.43 7.90
N THR A 133 9.96 -0.52 7.61
CA THR A 133 9.82 0.08 6.27
C THR A 133 10.73 1.30 6.11
N PHE A 134 10.65 2.25 7.04
CA PHE A 134 11.43 3.49 6.99
C PHE A 134 12.81 3.32 7.63
N GLY A 135 12.89 2.57 8.74
CA GLY A 135 14.16 2.37 9.44
C GLY A 135 15.18 1.63 8.58
N ARG A 136 14.81 0.52 7.93
CA ARG A 136 15.71 -0.20 7.01
C ARG A 136 16.21 0.69 5.88
N ARG A 137 15.31 1.36 5.16
CA ARG A 137 15.70 2.25 4.04
C ARG A 137 16.65 3.38 4.46
N LEU A 138 16.57 3.83 5.71
CA LEU A 138 17.43 4.89 6.22
C LEU A 138 18.71 4.38 6.92
N ILE A 139 18.74 3.13 7.39
CA ILE A 139 19.87 2.53 8.11
C ILE A 139 20.73 1.65 7.21
N ASP A 140 20.14 0.92 6.28
CA ASP A 140 20.86 0.03 5.38
C ASP A 140 21.96 0.77 4.61
N PRO A 141 21.75 2.01 4.10
CA PRO A 141 22.83 2.79 3.52
C PRO A 141 23.95 3.14 4.51
N LEU A 142 23.65 3.26 5.81
CA LEU A 142 24.66 3.46 6.86
C LEU A 142 25.49 2.21 7.09
N ALA A 143 24.85 1.04 7.02
CA ALA A 143 25.52 -0.26 7.11
C ALA A 143 26.38 -0.49 5.86
N GLU A 144 25.89 -0.13 4.67
CA GLU A 144 26.65 -0.19 3.42
C GLU A 144 27.89 0.71 3.44
N ILE A 145 27.84 1.87 4.10
CA ILE A 145 29.02 2.72 4.34
C ILE A 145 30.06 2.03 5.22
N LEU A 146 29.63 1.19 6.16
CA LEU A 146 30.53 0.36 6.97
C LEU A 146 31.04 -0.86 6.19
N ASP A 147 30.22 -1.43 5.29
CA ASP A 147 30.48 -2.72 4.64
C ASP A 147 31.15 -2.60 3.24
N THR A 148 30.94 -1.53 2.47
CA THR A 148 31.38 -1.51 1.05
C THR A 148 31.79 -0.14 0.49
N THR A 149 33.03 -0.09 -0.03
CA THR A 149 33.33 0.40 -1.39
C THR A 149 34.45 -0.49 -1.98
N PRO A 150 34.62 -0.60 -3.31
CA PRO A 150 34.71 -1.88 -4.03
C PRO A 150 36.01 -2.69 -3.94
N THR A 151 36.95 -2.34 -3.07
CA THR A 151 38.24 -3.05 -2.94
C THR A 151 38.48 -3.70 -1.58
N GLY A 152 37.48 -3.67 -0.68
CA GLY A 152 37.55 -4.29 0.65
C GLY A 152 37.76 -3.27 1.77
N THR A 153 38.03 -3.79 2.97
CA THR A 153 38.33 -3.07 4.23
C THR A 153 39.12 -1.76 4.01
N VAL A 154 38.99 -0.78 4.92
CA VAL A 154 39.79 0.47 4.90
C VAL A 154 41.28 0.19 4.58
N VAL A 155 41.83 -0.92 5.08
CA VAL A 155 43.17 -1.45 4.75
C VAL A 155 43.42 -1.57 3.24
N SER A 156 42.49 -2.17 2.49
CA SER A 156 42.62 -2.35 1.04
C SER A 156 42.69 -1.03 0.29
N ARG A 157 41.85 -0.05 0.66
CA ARG A 157 41.88 1.30 0.06
C ARG A 157 43.20 2.02 0.37
N LEU A 158 43.66 1.91 1.61
CA LEU A 158 44.96 2.44 2.04
C LEU A 158 46.12 1.80 1.25
N ARG A 159 46.09 0.48 1.04
CA ARG A 159 47.08 -0.24 0.21
C ARG A 159 47.08 0.22 -1.24
N VAL A 160 45.90 0.29 -1.88
CA VAL A 160 45.77 0.79 -3.26
C VAL A 160 46.30 2.22 -3.37
N THR A 161 46.02 3.07 -2.38
CA THR A 161 46.50 4.47 -2.38
C THR A 161 48.01 4.54 -2.23
N ARG A 162 48.60 3.73 -1.34
CA ARG A 162 50.07 3.58 -1.21
C ARG A 162 50.68 3.13 -2.53
N ASP A 163 50.14 2.10 -3.16
CA ASP A 163 50.70 1.53 -4.39
C ASP A 163 50.61 2.53 -5.54
N LEU A 164 49.53 3.32 -5.60
CA LEU A 164 49.34 4.39 -6.58
C LEU A 164 50.29 5.57 -6.31
N MET A 165 50.55 5.94 -5.05
CA MET A 165 51.58 6.92 -4.71
C MET A 165 52.97 6.46 -5.10
N LEU A 166 53.31 5.19 -4.85
CA LEU A 166 54.58 4.60 -5.25
C LEU A 166 54.73 4.58 -6.78
N ALA A 167 53.65 4.28 -7.51
CA ALA A 167 53.62 4.37 -8.97
C ALA A 167 53.85 5.82 -9.46
N HIS A 168 53.17 6.81 -8.88
CA HIS A 168 53.36 8.21 -9.25
C HIS A 168 54.79 8.69 -8.99
N ILE A 169 55.41 8.25 -7.91
CA ILE A 169 56.82 8.58 -7.63
C ILE A 169 57.73 7.92 -8.64
N SER A 170 57.36 6.74 -9.12
CA SER A 170 58.13 6.07 -10.16
C SER A 170 58.08 6.79 -11.51
N ASP A 171 57.02 7.56 -11.75
CA ASP A 171 56.82 8.36 -12.96
C ASP A 171 57.46 9.77 -12.89
N LEU A 172 57.95 10.19 -11.72
CA LEU A 172 58.64 11.46 -11.58
C LEU A 172 60.01 11.40 -12.29
N ARG A 173 60.34 12.44 -13.07
CA ARG A 173 61.64 12.58 -13.75
C ARG A 173 62.76 12.93 -12.77
N MET A 174 63.15 11.97 -11.94
CA MET A 174 64.23 12.10 -10.94
C MET A 174 65.45 11.24 -11.34
N THR A 175 66.56 11.40 -10.60
CA THR A 175 67.67 10.46 -10.70
C THR A 175 67.28 9.13 -10.03
N ALA A 176 67.83 8.02 -10.53
CA ALA A 176 67.53 6.69 -10.00
C ALA A 176 67.83 6.56 -8.49
N GLU A 177 68.88 7.23 -8.01
CA GLU A 177 69.25 7.27 -6.60
C GLU A 177 68.20 7.98 -5.73
N SER A 178 67.75 9.17 -6.13
CA SER A 178 66.73 9.91 -5.38
C SER A 178 65.38 9.21 -5.39
N GLN A 179 65.02 8.58 -6.51
CA GLN A 179 63.79 7.81 -6.65
C GLN A 179 63.80 6.55 -5.76
N ALA A 180 64.94 5.86 -5.67
CA ALA A 180 65.11 4.71 -4.78
C ALA A 180 64.98 5.10 -3.31
N ILE A 181 65.65 6.20 -2.89
CA ILE A 181 65.58 6.71 -1.51
C ILE A 181 64.13 7.00 -1.11
N ILE A 182 63.40 7.78 -1.92
CA ILE A 182 62.02 8.18 -1.59
C ILE A 182 61.08 6.96 -1.59
N SER A 183 61.25 6.04 -2.53
CA SER A 183 60.40 4.83 -2.61
C SER A 183 60.62 3.92 -1.39
N ASP A 184 61.87 3.74 -0.96
CA ASP A 184 62.19 2.93 0.22
C ASP A 184 61.73 3.61 1.51
N ASP A 185 61.89 4.93 1.62
CA ASP A 185 61.39 5.69 2.77
C ASP A 185 59.86 5.59 2.88
N LEU A 186 59.12 5.72 1.77
CA LEU A 186 57.67 5.58 1.78
C LEU A 186 57.20 4.16 2.07
N ARG A 187 57.91 3.14 1.59
CA ARG A 187 57.61 1.74 1.95
C ARG A 187 57.84 1.48 3.45
N ARG A 188 58.87 2.09 4.04
CA ARG A 188 59.14 2.03 5.48
C ARG A 188 58.12 2.80 6.32
N LEU A 189 57.58 3.91 5.79
CA LEU A 189 56.57 4.72 6.47
C LEU A 189 55.16 4.12 6.35
N LEU A 190 54.81 3.55 5.20
CA LEU A 190 53.47 3.02 4.89
C LEU A 190 53.47 1.48 4.86
N THR A 191 54.01 0.86 5.92
CA THR A 191 54.02 -0.61 6.06
C THR A 191 52.61 -1.17 6.15
N ASP A 192 52.44 -2.43 5.74
CA ASP A 192 51.14 -3.09 5.86
C ASP A 192 50.63 -3.13 7.30
N GLU A 193 51.54 -3.24 8.28
CA GLU A 193 51.20 -3.22 9.71
C GLU A 193 50.69 -1.85 10.16
N TYR A 194 51.33 -0.76 9.72
CA TYR A 194 50.86 0.60 9.99
C TYR A 194 49.49 0.86 9.38
N LEU A 195 49.28 0.44 8.11
CA LEU A 195 47.99 0.62 7.43
C LEU A 195 46.87 -0.24 8.07
N SER A 196 47.21 -1.43 8.58
CA SER A 196 46.28 -2.26 9.35
C SER A 196 45.87 -1.59 10.66
N MET A 197 46.85 -1.06 11.42
CA MET A 197 46.59 -0.34 12.67
C MET A 197 45.73 0.91 12.45
N LEU A 198 45.99 1.67 11.38
CA LEU A 198 45.19 2.84 11.02
C LEU A 198 43.74 2.45 10.65
N ALA A 199 43.56 1.37 9.90
CA ALA A 199 42.24 0.89 9.53
C ALA A 199 41.44 0.39 10.74
N GLU A 200 42.07 -0.36 11.65
CA GLU A 200 41.43 -0.78 12.90
C GLU A 200 41.03 0.41 13.76
N HIS A 201 41.89 1.43 13.85
CA HIS A 201 41.57 2.65 14.59
C HIS A 201 40.38 3.37 13.96
N GLU A 202 40.37 3.52 12.63
CA GLU A 202 39.27 4.15 11.92
C GLU A 202 37.95 3.37 12.11
N GLU A 203 37.99 2.06 12.05
CA GLU A 203 36.83 1.20 12.28
C GLU A 203 36.30 1.31 13.72
N ARG A 204 37.21 1.34 14.72
CA ARG A 204 36.86 1.55 16.13
C ARG A 204 36.22 2.92 16.38
N VAL A 205 36.55 3.93 15.59
CA VAL A 205 35.99 5.29 15.72
C VAL A 205 34.70 5.47 14.90
N GLN A 206 34.63 4.89 13.70
CA GLN A 206 33.49 5.03 12.80
C GLN A 206 32.28 4.20 13.25
N ARG A 207 32.47 2.94 13.65
CA ARG A 207 31.36 2.05 14.05
C ARG A 207 30.48 2.65 15.16
N PRO A 208 31.03 3.19 16.27
CA PRO A 208 30.21 3.83 17.30
C PRO A 208 29.48 5.07 16.80
N ARG A 209 30.11 5.89 15.94
CA ARG A 209 29.49 7.09 15.37
C ARG A 209 28.33 6.76 14.44
N VAL A 210 28.50 5.76 13.58
CA VAL A 210 27.43 5.28 12.70
C VAL A 210 26.29 4.66 13.52
N ALA A 211 26.61 3.89 14.56
CA ALA A 211 25.59 3.34 15.46
C ALA A 211 24.80 4.46 16.20
N GLN A 212 25.49 5.51 16.66
CA GLN A 212 24.83 6.67 17.27
C GLN A 212 23.93 7.40 16.28
N LEU A 213 24.39 7.61 15.05
CA LEU A 213 23.60 8.23 13.99
C LEU A 213 22.36 7.40 13.64
N ALA A 214 22.51 6.08 13.49
CA ALA A 214 21.39 5.17 13.25
C ALA A 214 20.36 5.24 14.38
N GLN A 215 20.81 5.27 15.64
CA GLN A 215 19.92 5.44 16.80
C GLN A 215 19.20 6.79 16.80
N GLN A 216 19.87 7.87 16.43
CA GLN A 216 19.26 9.20 16.31
C GLN A 216 18.20 9.23 15.21
N ILE A 217 18.48 8.63 14.05
CA ILE A 217 17.55 8.50 12.93
C ILE A 217 16.33 7.67 13.32
N LEU A 218 16.51 6.52 13.97
CA LEU A 218 15.40 5.70 14.46
C LEU A 218 14.52 6.44 15.47
N ARG A 219 15.14 7.18 16.39
CA ARG A 219 14.40 8.00 17.37
C ARG A 219 13.63 9.13 16.69
N LEU A 220 14.23 9.78 15.70
CA LEU A 220 13.58 10.81 14.90
C LEU A 220 12.31 10.24 14.25
N ILE A 221 12.45 9.18 13.45
CA ILE A 221 11.32 8.51 12.77
C ILE A 221 10.25 8.13 13.79
N GLY A 222 10.63 7.40 14.85
CA GLY A 222 9.69 6.95 15.87
C GLY A 222 8.94 8.12 16.52
N SER A 223 9.63 9.21 16.86
CA SER A 223 9.01 10.38 17.49
C SER A 223 8.07 11.14 16.56
N THR A 224 8.45 11.31 15.28
CA THR A 224 7.65 12.03 14.28
C THR A 224 6.39 11.24 13.94
N PHE A 225 6.52 9.94 13.66
CA PHE A 225 5.34 9.10 13.40
C PHE A 225 4.46 8.92 14.63
N HIS A 226 5.02 8.78 15.83
CA HIS A 226 4.23 8.73 17.07
C HIS A 226 3.40 10.01 17.28
N ARG A 227 3.98 11.18 16.98
CA ARG A 227 3.27 12.46 17.02
C ARG A 227 2.14 12.51 15.98
N ALA A 228 2.41 12.07 14.75
CA ALA A 228 1.41 12.02 13.69
C ALA A 228 0.24 11.07 14.05
N LEU A 229 0.56 9.88 14.58
CA LEU A 229 -0.44 8.89 14.99
C LEU A 229 -1.27 9.32 16.20
N ARG A 230 -0.75 10.18 17.09
CA ARG A 230 -1.57 10.77 18.16
C ARG A 230 -2.71 11.63 17.64
N ARG A 231 -2.54 12.27 16.49
CA ARG A 231 -3.58 13.06 15.82
C ARG A 231 -4.48 12.21 14.92
N TRP A 232 -4.23 10.90 14.85
CA TRP A 232 -4.92 9.99 13.93
C TRP A 232 -6.46 10.07 13.98
N PRO A 233 -7.14 10.17 15.15
CA PRO A 233 -8.61 10.23 15.18
C PRO A 233 -9.19 11.38 14.33
N ASP A 234 -8.63 12.57 14.45
CA ASP A 234 -9.07 13.75 13.69
C ASP A 234 -8.81 13.56 12.18
N HIS A 235 -7.70 12.92 11.84
CA HIS A 235 -7.32 12.65 10.45
C HIS A 235 -8.11 11.51 9.83
N ALA A 236 -8.45 10.48 10.59
CA ALA A 236 -9.34 9.40 10.17
C ALA A 236 -10.72 9.97 9.77
N GLU A 237 -11.24 10.92 10.53
CA GLU A 237 -12.47 11.62 10.16
C GLU A 237 -12.35 12.45 8.88
N SER A 238 -11.24 13.15 8.70
CA SER A 238 -10.98 13.96 7.50
C SER A 238 -10.84 13.10 6.25
N ILE A 239 -10.07 12.00 6.34
CA ILE A 239 -9.92 11.01 5.27
C ILE A 239 -11.29 10.39 4.94
N ALA A 240 -12.05 9.94 5.95
CA ALA A 240 -13.39 9.40 5.77
C ALA A 240 -14.34 10.40 5.07
N ALA A 241 -14.31 11.67 5.46
CA ALA A 241 -15.11 12.72 4.83
C ALA A 241 -14.70 12.95 3.37
N SER A 242 -13.39 12.96 3.08
CA SER A 242 -12.86 13.11 1.72
C SER A 242 -13.30 11.95 0.81
N ILE A 243 -13.17 10.71 1.30
CA ILE A 243 -13.57 9.50 0.56
C ILE A 243 -15.09 9.46 0.36
N ALA A 244 -15.89 9.75 1.38
CA ALA A 244 -17.35 9.78 1.28
C ALA A 244 -17.84 10.86 0.29
N ARG A 245 -17.17 12.02 0.23
CA ARG A 245 -17.50 13.06 -0.76
C ARG A 245 -17.20 12.64 -2.18
N ARG A 246 -16.14 11.85 -2.40
CA ARG A 246 -15.75 11.36 -3.73
C ARG A 246 -16.63 10.22 -4.23
N ASN A 247 -17.14 9.39 -3.31
CA ASN A 247 -17.99 8.25 -3.64
C ASN A 247 -19.45 8.55 -3.30
N GLN A 248 -20.08 9.43 -4.08
CA GLN A 248 -21.51 9.72 -3.96
C GLN A 248 -22.32 8.87 -4.94
N GLY A 249 -23.36 8.21 -4.45
CA GLY A 249 -24.26 7.40 -5.27
C GLY A 249 -24.07 5.89 -5.09
N GLN A 250 -24.64 5.14 -6.04
CA GLN A 250 -24.56 3.69 -6.05
C GLN A 250 -23.36 3.23 -6.88
N VAL A 251 -22.61 2.28 -6.34
CA VAL A 251 -21.43 1.69 -6.97
C VAL A 251 -21.65 0.20 -7.17
N PRO A 252 -21.12 -0.40 -8.24
CA PRO A 252 -21.16 -1.84 -8.40
C PRO A 252 -20.48 -2.53 -7.21
N LEU A 253 -21.17 -3.50 -6.61
CA LEU A 253 -20.68 -4.24 -5.43
C LEU A 253 -19.27 -4.84 -5.64
N ARG A 254 -18.96 -5.20 -6.88
CA ARG A 254 -17.66 -5.72 -7.33
C ARG A 254 -16.52 -4.72 -7.19
N GLU A 255 -16.80 -3.44 -7.41
CA GLU A 255 -15.77 -2.40 -7.43
C GLU A 255 -15.48 -1.87 -6.02
N ILE A 256 -16.43 -2.02 -5.09
CA ILE A 256 -16.33 -1.47 -3.73
C ILE A 256 -15.03 -1.88 -3.02
N PRO A 257 -14.60 -3.16 -2.98
CA PRO A 257 -13.36 -3.54 -2.28
C PRO A 257 -12.10 -2.88 -2.87
N VAL A 258 -12.02 -2.81 -4.21
CA VAL A 258 -10.88 -2.23 -4.92
C VAL A 258 -10.85 -0.71 -4.72
N LEU A 259 -12.01 -0.06 -4.85
CA LEU A 259 -12.18 1.36 -4.63
C LEU A 259 -11.84 1.75 -3.18
N LEU A 260 -12.34 0.99 -2.20
CA LEU A 260 -12.07 1.23 -0.78
C LEU A 260 -10.59 1.09 -0.46
N ARG A 261 -9.97 -0.02 -0.90
CA ARG A 261 -8.53 -0.22 -0.71
C ARG A 261 -7.75 0.95 -1.30
N SER A 262 -8.01 1.30 -2.56
CA SER A 262 -7.31 2.38 -3.26
C SER A 262 -7.46 3.73 -2.54
N HIS A 263 -8.69 4.12 -2.21
CA HIS A 263 -8.98 5.40 -1.57
C HIS A 263 -8.46 5.50 -0.14
N ILE A 264 -8.57 4.44 0.65
CA ILE A 264 -8.07 4.41 2.03
C ILE A 264 -6.54 4.43 2.04
N THR A 265 -5.89 3.59 1.22
CA THR A 265 -4.41 3.60 1.12
C THR A 265 -3.88 4.94 0.64
N SER A 266 -4.47 5.54 -0.40
CA SER A 266 -4.09 6.87 -0.88
C SER A 266 -4.31 7.96 0.18
N GLY A 267 -5.40 7.88 0.95
CA GLY A 267 -5.67 8.83 2.04
C GLY A 267 -4.65 8.74 3.18
N ILE A 268 -4.29 7.51 3.59
CA ILE A 268 -3.25 7.27 4.60
C ILE A 268 -1.88 7.76 4.12
N GLU A 269 -1.51 7.40 2.89
CA GLU A 269 -0.25 7.79 2.25
C GLU A 269 -0.10 9.32 2.19
N GLU A 270 -1.09 10.02 1.65
CA GLU A 270 -1.08 11.48 1.51
C GLU A 270 -0.98 12.16 2.87
N PHE A 271 -1.75 11.68 3.85
CA PHE A 271 -1.73 12.23 5.20
C PHE A 271 -0.34 12.10 5.85
N LEU A 272 0.20 10.89 5.88
CA LEU A 272 1.51 10.64 6.51
C LEU A 272 2.63 11.38 5.78
N TRP A 273 2.56 11.46 4.46
CA TRP A 273 3.49 12.24 3.68
C TRP A 273 3.48 13.71 4.12
N ILE A 274 2.31 14.34 4.22
CA ILE A 274 2.17 15.75 4.59
C ILE A 274 2.69 16.01 6.01
N GLU A 275 2.30 15.18 6.98
CA GLU A 275 2.67 15.41 8.38
C GLU A 275 4.14 15.11 8.69
N THR A 276 4.77 14.17 7.98
CA THR A 276 6.07 13.63 8.44
C THR A 276 7.24 13.89 7.48
N SER A 277 7.01 13.98 6.17
CA SER A 277 8.11 14.05 5.19
C SER A 277 9.03 15.26 5.40
N ALA A 278 8.46 16.47 5.50
CA ALA A 278 9.22 17.70 5.66
C ALA A 278 10.00 17.76 6.98
N GLU A 279 9.40 17.25 8.07
CA GLU A 279 10.05 17.20 9.39
C GLU A 279 11.23 16.22 9.36
N ILE A 280 11.02 15.01 8.83
CA ILE A 280 12.06 13.99 8.76
C ILE A 280 13.19 14.43 7.83
N GLU A 281 12.89 14.92 6.62
CA GLU A 281 13.92 15.36 5.68
C GLU A 281 14.70 16.58 6.18
N GLY A 282 14.03 17.50 6.88
CA GLY A 282 14.68 18.66 7.49
C GLY A 282 15.65 18.24 8.59
N ALA A 283 15.22 17.35 9.48
CA ALA A 283 16.04 16.85 10.57
C ALA A 283 17.17 15.92 10.09
N LEU A 284 16.91 15.06 9.09
CA LEU A 284 17.94 14.22 8.46
C LEU A 284 19.05 15.07 7.85
N ARG A 285 18.71 16.14 7.10
CA ARG A 285 19.71 17.06 6.54
C ARG A 285 20.59 17.68 7.62
N HIS A 286 20.02 18.04 8.76
CA HIS A 286 20.77 18.59 9.88
C HIS A 286 21.69 17.54 10.53
N LEU A 287 21.16 16.37 10.86
CA LEU A 287 21.93 15.25 11.45
C LEU A 287 23.09 14.81 10.56
N LEU A 288 22.86 14.72 9.25
CA LEU A 288 23.89 14.37 8.27
C LEU A 288 24.95 15.48 8.13
N ALA A 289 24.54 16.75 8.24
CA ALA A 289 25.47 17.88 8.20
C ALA A 289 26.43 17.88 9.41
N GLU A 290 25.96 17.50 10.59
CA GLU A 290 26.78 17.34 11.80
C GLU A 290 27.79 16.18 11.67
N HIS A 291 27.45 15.16 10.89
CA HIS A 291 28.26 13.94 10.70
C HIS A 291 29.01 13.90 9.36
N LYS A 292 29.23 15.06 8.71
CA LYS A 292 29.93 15.20 7.41
C LYS A 292 31.31 14.54 7.32
N GLY A 293 31.98 14.28 8.45
CA GLY A 293 33.26 13.57 8.49
C GLY A 293 33.16 12.04 8.46
N VAL A 294 31.96 11.48 8.61
CA VAL A 294 31.71 10.02 8.68
C VAL A 294 31.05 9.51 7.40
N MET A 295 30.28 10.36 6.69
CA MET A 295 29.65 10.01 5.42
C MET A 295 30.36 10.63 4.22
N PRO A 296 30.50 9.91 3.11
CA PRO A 296 30.67 10.56 1.82
C PRO A 296 29.44 11.46 1.57
N ILE A 297 29.68 12.74 1.31
CA ILE A 297 28.69 13.83 1.19
C ILE A 297 27.57 13.57 0.14
N ASN A 298 27.70 12.51 -0.65
CA ASN A 298 26.85 12.21 -1.80
C ASN A 298 25.64 11.30 -1.48
N THR A 299 25.54 10.72 -0.28
CA THR A 299 24.39 9.86 0.07
C THR A 299 23.21 10.71 0.54
N SER A 300 22.39 11.18 -0.41
CA SER A 300 21.12 11.83 -0.08
C SER A 300 20.11 10.79 0.42
N LEU A 301 19.96 10.67 1.74
CA LEU A 301 18.87 9.91 2.36
C LEU A 301 17.57 10.69 2.16
N THR A 302 16.81 10.31 1.13
CA THR A 302 15.50 10.91 0.82
C THR A 302 14.40 9.88 1.05
N LEU A 303 13.28 10.35 1.59
CA LEU A 303 12.11 9.48 1.78
C LEU A 303 11.25 9.57 0.54
N GLU A 304 11.20 8.47 -0.22
CA GLU A 304 10.32 8.41 -1.38
C GLU A 304 8.87 8.22 -0.96
N ARG A 305 7.95 8.85 -1.71
CA ARG A 305 6.50 8.67 -1.55
C ARG A 305 6.07 7.20 -1.73
N SER A 306 6.82 6.43 -2.53
CA SER A 306 6.65 4.97 -2.68
C SER A 306 6.72 4.22 -1.34
N THR A 307 7.56 4.68 -0.40
CA THR A 307 7.71 4.11 0.94
C THR A 307 6.43 4.28 1.77
N TYR A 308 5.81 5.46 1.66
CA TYR A 308 4.56 5.76 2.35
C TYR A 308 3.40 4.94 1.78
N ARG A 309 3.45 4.64 0.47
CA ARG A 309 2.48 3.75 -0.17
C ARG A 309 2.57 2.33 0.39
N GLU A 310 3.78 1.77 0.46
CA GLU A 310 4.04 0.45 1.04
C GLU A 310 3.52 0.36 2.49
N PHE A 311 3.79 1.39 3.28
CA PHE A 311 3.28 1.47 4.64
C PHE A 311 1.75 1.59 4.70
N ALA A 312 1.15 2.39 3.82
CA ALA A 312 -0.31 2.52 3.74
C ALA A 312 -1.00 1.21 3.36
N ASP A 313 -0.40 0.40 2.48
CA ASP A 313 -0.86 -0.95 2.17
C ASP A 313 -0.79 -1.87 3.41
N ALA A 314 0.25 -1.75 4.24
CA ALA A 314 0.35 -2.48 5.51
C ALA A 314 -0.75 -2.07 6.51
N CYS A 315 -1.04 -0.78 6.60
CA CYS A 315 -2.15 -0.25 7.38
C CYS A 315 -3.51 -0.77 6.87
N TRP A 316 -3.70 -0.87 5.56
CA TRP A 316 -4.89 -1.48 4.98
C TRP A 316 -5.05 -2.95 5.39
N ALA A 317 -3.96 -3.72 5.43
CA ALA A 317 -4.02 -5.11 5.91
C ALA A 317 -4.53 -5.20 7.35
N ILE A 318 -4.10 -4.28 8.23
CA ILE A 318 -4.60 -4.20 9.61
C ILE A 318 -6.10 -3.87 9.65
N ILE A 319 -6.54 -2.87 8.88
CA ILE A 319 -7.96 -2.50 8.81
C ILE A 319 -8.81 -3.70 8.35
N LYS A 320 -8.37 -4.36 7.28
CA LYS A 320 -9.04 -5.52 6.67
C LYS A 320 -9.18 -6.71 7.63
N GLU A 321 -8.21 -6.94 8.50
CA GLU A 321 -8.27 -8.06 9.47
C GLU A 321 -9.33 -7.81 10.58
N ASN A 322 -9.61 -6.53 10.87
CA ASN A 322 -10.34 -6.06 12.06
C ASN A 322 -11.72 -5.46 11.77
N CYS A 323 -12.09 -5.31 10.50
CA CYS A 323 -13.43 -4.90 10.04
C CYS A 323 -14.07 -6.07 9.31
#